data_AF-A0A9D7VM75-F1
#
_entry.id   AF-A0A9D7VM75-F1
#
_cell.length_a   1.000
_cell.length_b   1.000
_cell.length_c   1.000
_cell.angle_alpha   90.00
_cell.angle_beta   90.00
_cell.angle_gamma   90.00
#
_symmetry.space_group_name_H-M   'P 1'
#
loop_
_entity.id
_entity.type
_entity.pdbx_description
1 polymer ?
#
loop_
_entity_poly.entity_id
_entity_poly.type
_entity_poly.pdbx_seq_one_letter_code
_entity_poly.pdbx_strand_id
1 'polypeptide(L)'
;MVEQTETGQYQLGPFALRLGLTRLRNQNAYRETIRRVPDLADELGLMVAISVWGLHGPTIVYIAESTARIHSNVAVGGTFMMTATATGKVFSAFLPLSTTEPLVRSRNSRARSRRSIRYPPLTRAYRADVRDAAKVGYSITRDAPIPGVSAIAAPVFDHTGTIQLAVTIIGPTNYIDLSRDGATLERLISFTKALSSDHGHIEDA
;
A
#
# COMPACT_ATOMS: atom_id res chain seq x y z
N MET A 1 -12.97 32.16 10.56
CA MET A 1 -11.95 31.10 10.35
C MET A 1 -10.60 31.54 10.91
N VAL A 2 -10.25 32.81 10.74
CA VAL A 2 -9.13 33.47 11.42
C VAL A 2 -9.62 34.42 12.51
N GLU A 3 -8.76 34.72 13.48
CA GLU A 3 -8.93 35.75 14.51
C GLU A 3 -7.71 36.67 14.52
N GLN A 4 -7.87 37.89 15.03
CA GLN A 4 -6.79 38.85 15.14
C GLN A 4 -6.16 38.77 16.53
N THR A 5 -4.83 38.67 16.60
CA THR A 5 -4.05 38.68 17.84
C THR A 5 -3.96 40.08 18.42
N GLU A 6 -3.55 40.20 19.68
CA GLU A 6 -3.29 41.49 20.35
C GLU A 6 -2.22 42.33 19.62
N THR A 7 -1.35 41.68 18.85
CA THR A 7 -0.32 42.33 18.02
C THR A 7 -0.81 42.73 16.63
N GLY A 8 -2.10 42.56 16.34
CA GLY A 8 -2.72 42.89 15.06
C GLY A 8 -2.48 41.86 13.94
N GLN A 9 -1.80 40.75 14.23
CA GLN A 9 -1.59 39.64 13.28
C GLN A 9 -2.83 38.75 13.22
N TYR A 10 -2.99 37.97 12.15
CA TYR A 10 -4.10 37.03 12.02
C TYR A 10 -3.62 35.59 12.26
N GLN A 11 -4.35 34.83 13.06
CA GLN A 11 -4.12 33.41 13.31
C GLN A 11 -5.38 32.59 13.08
N LEU A 12 -5.25 31.25 12.99
CA LEU A 12 -6.42 30.38 12.94
C LEU A 12 -7.20 30.45 14.25
N GLY A 13 -8.48 30.80 14.17
CA GLY A 13 -9.36 30.87 15.33
C GLY A 13 -9.93 29.50 15.71
N PRO A 14 -10.59 29.37 16.89
CA PRO A 14 -11.12 28.10 17.41
C PRO A 14 -12.04 27.31 16.46
N PHE A 15 -12.73 27.99 15.54
CA PHE A 15 -13.56 27.34 14.53
C PHE A 15 -12.74 26.48 13.55
N ALA A 16 -11.54 26.94 13.15
CA ALA A 16 -10.66 26.19 12.26
C ALA A 16 -10.20 24.88 12.91
N LEU A 17 -9.89 24.90 14.21
CA LEU A 17 -9.56 23.71 14.99
C LEU A 17 -10.73 22.71 15.01
N ARG A 18 -11.95 23.16 15.28
CA ARG A 18 -13.15 22.30 15.28
C ARG A 18 -13.40 21.65 13.92
N LEU A 19 -13.22 22.40 12.83
CA LEU A 19 -13.34 21.89 11.48
C LEU A 19 -12.30 20.80 11.21
N GLY A 20 -11.02 21.07 11.53
CA GLY A 20 -9.92 20.11 11.39
C GLY A 20 -10.17 18.82 12.17
N LEU A 21 -10.51 18.92 13.45
CA LEU A 21 -10.82 17.76 14.30
C LEU A 21 -12.03 16.96 13.79
N THR A 22 -13.05 17.64 13.24
CA THR A 22 -14.22 16.96 12.66
C THR A 22 -13.84 16.19 11.39
N ARG A 23 -12.96 16.74 10.54
CA ARG A 23 -12.46 16.04 9.35
C ARG A 23 -11.63 14.83 9.75
N LEU A 24 -10.68 14.98 10.68
CA LEU A 24 -9.83 13.90 11.16
C LEU A 24 -10.64 12.74 11.75
N ARG A 25 -11.68 13.02 12.54
CA ARG A 25 -12.57 11.99 13.10
C ARG A 25 -13.27 11.15 12.03
N ASN A 26 -13.54 11.75 10.87
CA ASN A 26 -14.28 11.11 9.79
C ASN A 26 -13.38 10.54 8.68
N GLN A 27 -12.05 10.66 8.81
CA GLN A 27 -11.11 10.05 7.87
C GLN A 27 -11.06 8.54 8.11
N ASN A 28 -11.50 7.78 7.10
CA ASN A 28 -11.40 6.33 7.11
C ASN A 28 -10.93 5.86 5.75
N ALA A 29 -9.60 5.74 5.61
CA ALA A 29 -8.97 5.35 4.36
C ALA A 29 -9.50 4.04 3.80
N TYR A 30 -9.76 3.07 4.68
CA TYR A 30 -10.36 1.81 4.26
C TYR A 30 -11.74 2.01 3.61
N ARG A 31 -12.66 2.74 4.27
CA ARG A 31 -14.01 2.98 3.74
C ARG A 31 -14.02 3.73 2.43
N GLU A 32 -13.13 4.70 2.25
CA GLU A 32 -13.03 5.46 0.99
C GLU A 32 -12.44 4.59 -0.12
N THR A 33 -11.42 3.81 0.19
CA THR A 33 -10.76 2.89 -0.75
C THR A 33 -11.72 1.81 -1.24
N ILE A 34 -12.45 1.11 -0.37
CA ILE A 34 -13.39 0.05 -0.79
C ILE A 34 -14.50 0.56 -1.72
N ARG A 35 -14.85 1.85 -1.67
CA ARG A 35 -15.88 2.42 -2.55
C ARG A 35 -15.37 2.69 -3.96
N ARG A 36 -14.06 2.91 -4.13
CA ARG A 36 -13.44 3.32 -5.41
C ARG A 36 -12.68 2.18 -6.10
N VAL A 37 -12.26 1.17 -5.34
CA VAL A 37 -11.47 0.05 -5.87
C VAL A 37 -12.21 -0.79 -6.92
N PRO A 38 -13.54 -1.02 -6.86
CA PRO A 38 -14.26 -1.73 -7.92
C PRO A 38 -14.08 -1.07 -9.30
N ASP A 39 -14.23 0.25 -9.38
CA ASP A 39 -14.06 0.99 -10.65
C ASP A 39 -12.63 0.84 -11.19
N LEU A 40 -11.62 0.87 -10.31
CA LEU A 40 -10.22 0.64 -10.70
C LEU A 40 -9.99 -0.79 -11.23
N ALA A 41 -10.59 -1.79 -10.58
CA ALA A 41 -10.48 -3.18 -11.00
C ALA A 41 -11.15 -3.42 -12.37
N ASP A 42 -12.32 -2.83 -12.58
CA ASP A 42 -13.06 -2.90 -13.85
C ASP A 42 -12.32 -2.16 -14.97
N GLU A 43 -11.81 -0.96 -14.70
CA GLU A 43 -11.02 -0.15 -15.65
C GLU A 43 -9.78 -0.90 -16.14
N LEU A 44 -9.08 -1.58 -15.24
CA LEU A 44 -7.84 -2.28 -15.56
C LEU A 44 -8.06 -3.72 -16.04
N GLY A 45 -9.25 -4.29 -15.87
CA GLY A 45 -9.49 -5.70 -16.14
C GLY A 45 -8.68 -6.64 -15.22
N LEU A 46 -8.27 -6.17 -14.05
CA LEU A 46 -7.31 -6.83 -13.14
C LEU A 46 -7.85 -6.94 -11.72
N MET A 47 -7.33 -7.89 -10.94
CA MET A 47 -7.65 -8.02 -9.53
C MET A 47 -6.98 -6.91 -8.73
N VAL A 48 -7.71 -6.28 -7.80
CA VAL A 48 -7.18 -5.27 -6.90
C VAL A 48 -7.43 -5.66 -5.45
N ALA A 49 -6.36 -5.76 -4.66
CA ALA A 49 -6.43 -6.07 -3.24
C ALA A 49 -6.10 -4.83 -2.39
N ILE A 50 -6.82 -4.69 -1.28
CA ILE A 50 -6.52 -3.73 -0.22
C ILE A 50 -5.92 -4.49 0.95
N SER A 51 -4.81 -3.98 1.47
CA SER A 51 -4.12 -4.58 2.61
C SER A 51 -3.77 -3.54 3.67
N VAL A 52 -3.84 -3.95 4.93
CA VAL A 52 -3.44 -3.15 6.09
C VAL A 52 -2.33 -3.86 6.85
N TRP A 53 -1.61 -3.12 7.69
CA TRP A 53 -0.66 -3.76 8.59
C TRP A 53 -1.37 -4.49 9.73
N GLY A 54 -1.23 -5.81 9.79
CA GLY A 54 -1.76 -6.65 10.84
C GLY A 54 -0.66 -7.31 11.69
N LEU A 55 -1.07 -8.10 12.69
CA LEU A 55 -0.16 -8.83 13.59
C LEU A 55 0.85 -9.73 12.86
N HIS A 56 0.45 -10.26 11.70
CA HIS A 56 1.27 -11.17 10.90
C HIS A 56 1.81 -10.51 9.63
N GLY A 57 1.79 -9.17 9.58
CA GLY A 57 2.27 -8.37 8.45
C GLY A 57 1.12 -7.89 7.58
N PRO A 58 1.38 -7.58 6.29
CA PRO A 58 0.38 -7.06 5.36
C PRO A 58 -0.76 -8.06 5.22
N THR A 59 -1.93 -7.68 5.69
CA THR A 59 -3.13 -8.53 5.75
C THR A 59 -4.16 -8.00 4.78
N ILE A 60 -4.68 -8.88 3.92
CA ILE A 60 -5.69 -8.56 2.92
C ILE A 60 -7.02 -8.36 3.65
N VAL A 61 -7.62 -7.19 3.48
CA VAL A 61 -8.90 -6.83 4.10
C VAL A 61 -10.04 -6.73 3.09
N TYR A 62 -9.71 -6.61 1.81
CA TYR A 62 -10.70 -6.54 0.74
C TYR A 62 -10.06 -6.89 -0.61
N ILE A 63 -10.86 -7.46 -1.51
CA ILE A 63 -10.49 -7.78 -2.88
C ILE A 63 -11.64 -7.33 -3.78
N ALA A 64 -11.33 -6.56 -4.82
CA ALA A 64 -12.18 -6.44 -5.99
C ALA A 64 -11.62 -7.33 -7.11
N GLU A 65 -12.46 -8.23 -7.61
CA GLU A 65 -12.12 -9.09 -8.72
C GLU A 65 -12.65 -8.49 -10.02
N SER A 66 -11.81 -8.52 -11.06
CA SER A 66 -12.27 -8.36 -12.44
C SER A 66 -12.42 -9.74 -13.09
N THR A 67 -12.91 -9.80 -14.33
CA THR A 67 -13.27 -11.03 -15.06
C THR A 67 -12.15 -12.06 -15.21
N ALA A 68 -10.88 -11.67 -15.04
CA ALA A 68 -9.73 -12.56 -15.07
C ALA A 68 -9.59 -13.34 -13.75
N ARG A 69 -10.10 -14.57 -13.69
CA ARG A 69 -9.91 -15.48 -12.55
C ARG A 69 -8.45 -15.95 -12.46
N ILE A 70 -7.64 -15.21 -11.73
CA ILE A 70 -6.33 -15.73 -11.30
C ILE A 70 -6.61 -16.81 -10.26
N HIS A 71 -6.15 -18.05 -10.51
CA HIS A 71 -6.13 -19.10 -9.49
C HIS A 71 -4.99 -18.84 -8.49
N SER A 72 -4.97 -17.64 -7.89
CA SER A 72 -4.04 -17.30 -6.83
C SER A 72 -4.74 -17.52 -5.49
N ASN A 73 -4.00 -17.98 -4.48
CA ASN A 73 -4.53 -18.16 -3.13
C ASN A 73 -4.68 -16.81 -2.38
N VAL A 74 -5.03 -15.74 -3.11
CA VAL A 74 -5.23 -14.40 -2.58
C VAL A 74 -6.66 -14.33 -2.08
N ALA A 75 -6.83 -14.36 -0.77
CA ALA A 75 -8.13 -14.31 -0.12
C ALA A 75 -8.12 -13.26 0.99
N VAL A 76 -9.29 -12.68 1.26
CA VAL A 76 -9.48 -11.81 2.43
C VAL A 76 -9.10 -12.58 3.70
N GLY A 77 -8.35 -11.94 4.59
CA GLY A 77 -7.74 -12.54 5.77
C GLY A 77 -6.37 -13.20 5.53
N GLY A 78 -5.97 -13.40 4.27
CA GLY A 78 -4.62 -13.85 3.92
C GLY A 78 -3.56 -12.76 4.14
N THR A 79 -2.29 -13.17 4.17
CA THR A 79 -1.16 -12.24 4.33
C THR A 79 -0.17 -12.28 3.17
N PHE A 80 0.34 -11.11 2.77
CA PHE A 80 1.42 -11.01 1.80
C PHE A 80 2.79 -11.23 2.46
N MET A 81 3.70 -11.89 1.73
CA MET A 81 5.06 -12.11 2.22
C MET A 81 5.87 -10.82 2.17
N MET A 82 6.48 -10.43 3.30
CA MET A 82 7.29 -9.21 3.41
C MET A 82 8.38 -9.08 2.33
N THR A 83 9.13 -10.15 2.08
CA THR A 83 10.34 -10.08 1.24
C THR A 83 10.10 -10.42 -0.23
N ALA A 84 8.98 -11.07 -0.55
CA ALA A 84 8.72 -11.60 -1.89
C ALA A 84 7.67 -10.79 -2.67
N THR A 85 6.77 -10.08 -1.99
CA THR A 85 5.65 -9.39 -2.63
C THR A 85 5.89 -7.89 -2.75
N ALA A 86 5.28 -7.27 -3.76
CA ALA A 86 5.29 -5.81 -3.93
C ALA A 86 4.72 -5.12 -2.68
N THR A 87 3.59 -5.61 -2.19
CA THR A 87 2.90 -5.12 -0.98
C THR A 87 3.80 -5.19 0.26
N GLY A 88 4.49 -6.31 0.47
CA GLY A 88 5.43 -6.48 1.57
C GLY A 88 6.58 -5.47 1.54
N LYS A 89 7.13 -5.22 0.34
CA LYS A 89 8.18 -4.23 0.12
C LYS A 89 7.68 -2.81 0.37
N VAL A 90 6.45 -2.47 -0.06
CA VAL A 90 5.81 -1.17 0.23
C VAL A 90 5.65 -0.95 1.73
N PHE A 91 5.09 -1.90 2.47
CA PHE A 91 5.00 -1.77 3.94
C PHE A 91 6.38 -1.64 4.60
N SER A 92 7.38 -2.39 4.13
CA SER A 92 8.75 -2.24 4.63
C SER A 92 9.44 -0.93 4.25
N ALA A 93 8.99 -0.26 3.19
CA ALA A 93 9.52 1.04 2.78
C ALA A 93 8.98 2.19 3.63
N PHE A 94 7.72 2.10 4.07
CA PHE A 94 7.00 3.22 4.69
C PHE A 94 6.64 3.03 6.16
N LEU A 95 6.77 1.83 6.72
CA LEU A 95 6.67 1.63 8.18
C LEU A 95 8.03 1.72 8.85
N PRO A 96 8.07 2.11 10.15
CA PRO A 96 9.29 2.06 10.94
C PRO A 96 9.96 0.68 10.89
N LEU A 97 11.29 0.68 10.84
CA LEU A 97 12.07 -0.57 10.82
C LEU A 97 11.77 -1.45 12.03
N SER A 98 11.55 -0.84 13.20
CA SER A 98 11.15 -1.54 14.44
C SER A 98 9.86 -2.33 14.31
N THR A 99 8.94 -1.90 13.43
CA THR A 99 7.67 -2.58 13.16
C THR A 99 7.85 -3.75 12.21
N THR A 100 8.66 -3.59 11.15
CA THR A 100 8.74 -4.58 10.06
C THR A 100 9.85 -5.62 10.26
N GLU A 101 10.95 -5.25 10.91
CA GLU A 101 12.12 -6.11 11.10
C GLU A 101 11.82 -7.42 11.85
N PRO A 102 11.02 -7.45 12.93
CA PRO A 102 10.71 -8.71 13.64
C PRO A 102 10.02 -9.75 12.75
N LEU A 103 9.09 -9.31 11.88
CA LEU A 103 8.39 -10.20 10.95
C LEU A 103 9.30 -10.66 9.81
N VAL A 104 10.10 -9.75 9.28
CA VAL A 104 11.09 -10.06 8.25
C VAL A 104 12.11 -11.10 8.75
N ARG A 105 12.53 -11.01 10.02
CA ARG A 105 13.49 -11.97 10.62
C ARG A 105 12.84 -13.30 11.02
N SER A 106 11.67 -13.28 11.65
CA SER A 106 11.01 -14.48 12.17
C SER A 106 10.49 -15.43 11.08
N ARG A 107 10.14 -14.91 9.91
CA ARG A 107 9.66 -15.73 8.78
C ARG A 107 10.83 -16.39 8.02
N ASN A 108 12.00 -15.75 8.00
CA ASN A 108 13.25 -16.31 7.50
C ASN A 108 13.74 -17.52 8.32
N SER A 109 13.55 -17.52 9.65
CA SER A 109 13.95 -18.66 10.50
C SER A 109 13.03 -19.88 10.31
N ARG A 110 11.73 -19.68 10.07
CA ARG A 110 10.75 -20.76 9.82
C ARG A 110 10.88 -21.41 8.43
N ALA A 111 11.46 -20.72 7.44
CA ALA A 111 11.71 -21.26 6.10
C ALA A 111 12.77 -22.38 6.08
N ARG A 112 13.49 -22.61 7.19
CA ARG A 112 14.40 -23.76 7.35
C ARG A 112 13.69 -25.08 7.73
N SER A 113 12.39 -25.06 8.01
CA SER A 113 11.58 -26.27 8.23
C SER A 113 10.90 -26.71 6.93
N ARG A 114 11.05 -27.99 6.55
CA ARG A 114 10.88 -28.59 5.21
C ARG A 114 9.48 -28.55 4.56
N ARG A 115 8.55 -27.69 5.01
CA ARG A 115 7.16 -27.73 4.52
C ARG A 115 6.46 -26.38 4.35
N SER A 116 7.17 -25.26 4.48
CA SER A 116 6.61 -23.92 4.26
C SER A 116 7.19 -23.30 2.98
N ILE A 117 6.36 -22.57 2.24
CA ILE A 117 6.74 -21.76 1.08
C ILE A 117 8.08 -21.07 1.39
N ARG A 118 9.13 -21.34 0.60
CA ARG A 118 10.48 -20.81 0.87
C ARG A 118 10.39 -19.28 0.84
N TYR A 119 10.60 -18.65 1.99
CA TYR A 119 10.75 -17.20 2.04
C TYR A 119 12.13 -16.86 1.46
N PRO A 120 12.21 -15.98 0.45
CA PRO A 120 13.49 -15.51 -0.04
C PRO A 120 14.26 -14.89 1.14
N PRO A 121 15.56 -15.22 1.31
CA PRO A 121 16.35 -14.71 2.41
C PRO A 121 16.37 -13.18 2.41
N LEU A 122 16.66 -12.58 3.56
CA LEU A 122 16.96 -11.15 3.64
C LEU A 122 18.23 -10.86 2.85
N THR A 123 18.10 -10.53 1.57
CA THR A 123 19.22 -10.24 0.69
C THR A 123 19.54 -8.75 0.66
N ARG A 124 20.76 -8.42 0.22
CA ARG A 124 21.11 -7.04 -0.16
C ARG A 124 20.14 -6.49 -1.23
N ALA A 125 19.65 -7.36 -2.12
CA ALA A 125 18.67 -7.02 -3.14
C ALA A 125 17.33 -6.59 -2.51
N TYR A 126 16.78 -7.34 -1.55
CA TYR A 126 15.55 -6.94 -0.85
C TYR A 126 15.67 -5.54 -0.21
N ARG A 127 16.79 -5.27 0.49
CA ARG A 127 17.02 -3.94 1.08
C ARG A 127 17.16 -2.84 0.03
N ALA A 128 17.67 -3.16 -1.16
CA ALA A 128 17.71 -2.22 -2.28
C ALA A 128 16.29 -1.95 -2.79
N ASP A 129 15.50 -3.01 -3.05
CA ASP A 129 14.10 -2.88 -3.48
C ASP A 129 13.26 -2.05 -2.51
N VAL A 130 13.44 -2.24 -1.21
CA VAL A 130 12.73 -1.45 -0.18
C VAL A 130 13.13 0.03 -0.23
N ARG A 131 14.43 0.33 -0.39
CA ARG A 131 14.89 1.73 -0.54
C ARG A 131 14.39 2.35 -1.84
N ASP A 132 14.37 1.58 -2.92
CA ASP A 132 13.88 2.07 -4.20
C ASP A 132 12.38 2.34 -4.11
N ALA A 133 11.60 1.44 -3.47
CA ALA A 133 10.19 1.65 -3.20
C ALA A 133 9.91 2.90 -2.34
N ALA A 134 10.75 3.16 -1.32
CA ALA A 134 10.66 4.37 -0.52
C ALA A 134 10.91 5.66 -1.33
N LYS A 135 11.75 5.59 -2.37
CA LYS A 135 12.04 6.73 -3.25
C LYS A 135 10.96 6.96 -4.31
N VAL A 136 10.46 5.89 -4.93
CA VAL A 136 9.54 6.00 -6.08
C VAL A 136 8.06 5.94 -5.69
N GLY A 137 7.73 5.56 -4.46
CA GLY A 137 6.35 5.52 -3.97
C GLY A 137 5.59 4.24 -4.32
N TYR A 138 6.24 3.21 -4.88
CA TYR A 138 5.60 1.94 -5.24
C TYR A 138 6.59 0.78 -5.30
N SER A 139 6.08 -0.44 -5.41
CA SER A 139 6.91 -1.62 -5.69
C SER A 139 6.27 -2.48 -6.77
N ILE A 140 7.12 -3.14 -7.56
CA ILE A 140 6.73 -4.09 -8.60
C ILE A 140 7.39 -5.43 -8.27
N THR A 141 6.62 -6.51 -8.39
CA THR A 141 7.14 -7.87 -8.32
C THR A 141 6.69 -8.65 -9.56
N ARG A 142 7.66 -9.31 -10.18
CA ARG A 142 7.45 -10.21 -11.33
C ARG A 142 7.59 -11.67 -10.90
N ASP A 143 6.61 -12.50 -11.26
CA ASP A 143 6.63 -13.97 -11.12
C ASP A 143 7.00 -14.48 -9.71
N ALA A 144 6.66 -13.71 -8.67
CA ALA A 144 7.01 -14.07 -7.30
C ALA A 144 5.91 -13.65 -6.31
N PRO A 145 5.64 -14.46 -5.26
CA PRO A 145 6.21 -15.80 -5.02
C PRO A 145 5.59 -16.90 -5.91
N ILE A 146 4.56 -16.57 -6.70
CA ILE A 146 3.85 -17.50 -7.57
C ILE A 146 4.33 -17.27 -9.02
N PRO A 147 4.94 -18.26 -9.68
CA PRO A 147 5.31 -18.14 -11.10
C PRO A 147 4.08 -17.85 -11.97
N GLY A 148 4.22 -16.92 -12.92
CA GLY A 148 3.13 -16.50 -13.80
C GLY A 148 2.19 -15.46 -13.20
N VAL A 149 2.39 -15.06 -11.94
CA VAL A 149 1.63 -13.99 -11.28
C VAL A 149 2.56 -12.85 -10.89
N SER A 150 2.16 -11.64 -11.28
CA SER A 150 2.89 -10.42 -10.98
C SER A 150 1.98 -9.40 -10.31
N ALA A 151 2.59 -8.44 -9.61
CA ALA A 151 1.85 -7.44 -8.86
C ALA A 151 2.57 -6.10 -8.79
N ILE A 152 1.77 -5.04 -8.71
CA ILE A 152 2.20 -3.65 -8.45
C ILE A 152 1.49 -3.18 -7.20
N ALA A 153 2.21 -2.60 -6.25
CA ALA A 153 1.63 -2.08 -5.01
C ALA A 153 2.06 -0.62 -4.76
N ALA A 154 1.12 0.17 -4.25
CA ALA A 154 1.37 1.55 -3.83
C ALA A 154 0.68 1.85 -2.47
N PRO A 155 1.27 2.70 -1.64
CA PRO A 155 0.74 3.07 -0.32
C PRO A 155 -0.34 4.15 -0.42
N VAL A 156 -1.24 4.17 0.56
CA VAL A 156 -2.11 5.32 0.87
C VAL A 156 -1.69 5.87 2.22
N PHE A 157 -1.40 7.18 2.26
CA PHE A 157 -0.92 7.87 3.45
C PHE A 157 -2.02 8.67 4.14
N ASP A 158 -1.81 8.95 5.42
CA ASP A 158 -2.54 9.99 6.13
C ASP A 158 -1.80 11.35 6.13
N HIS A 159 -2.40 12.33 6.79
CA HIS A 159 -1.84 13.67 6.98
C HIS A 159 -0.51 13.71 7.75
N THR A 160 -0.08 12.62 8.39
CA THR A 160 1.23 12.50 9.08
C THR A 160 2.30 11.88 8.19
N GLY A 161 1.94 11.45 6.96
CA GLY A 161 2.83 10.67 6.09
C GLY A 161 2.94 9.21 6.50
N THR A 162 2.07 8.73 7.40
CA THR A 162 2.05 7.33 7.82
C THR A 162 1.19 6.52 6.85
N ILE A 163 1.70 5.37 6.42
CA ILE A 163 0.95 4.44 5.57
C ILE A 163 -0.25 3.85 6.34
N GLN A 164 -1.45 4.07 5.81
CA GLN A 164 -2.71 3.55 6.37
C GLN A 164 -3.07 2.19 5.77
N LEU A 165 -2.87 2.04 4.47
CA LEU A 165 -3.11 0.81 3.72
C LEU A 165 -2.25 0.78 2.45
N ALA A 166 -2.19 -0.37 1.79
CA ALA A 166 -1.62 -0.50 0.46
C ALA A 166 -2.64 -1.07 -0.51
N VAL A 167 -2.69 -0.50 -1.71
CA VAL A 167 -3.48 -0.98 -2.85
C VAL A 167 -2.54 -1.78 -3.75
N THR A 168 -2.95 -2.99 -4.11
CA THR A 168 -2.13 -3.92 -4.90
C THR A 168 -2.92 -4.42 -6.10
N ILE A 169 -2.43 -4.16 -7.30
CA ILE A 169 -2.94 -4.73 -8.55
C ILE A 169 -2.23 -6.07 -8.78
N ILE A 170 -2.99 -7.11 -9.07
CA ILE A 170 -2.50 -8.48 -9.25
C ILE A 170 -3.02 -9.00 -10.58
N GLY A 171 -2.11 -9.59 -11.38
CA GLY A 171 -2.41 -10.05 -12.73
C GLY A 171 -1.53 -11.21 -13.17
N PRO A 172 -1.96 -11.98 -14.18
CA PRO A 172 -1.06 -12.85 -14.92
C PRO A 172 0.09 -12.04 -15.52
N THR A 173 1.33 -12.50 -15.40
CA THR A 173 2.54 -11.77 -15.83
C THR A 173 2.52 -11.36 -17.31
N ASN A 174 1.86 -12.15 -18.16
CA ASN A 174 1.71 -11.87 -19.59
C ASN A 174 0.57 -10.88 -19.92
N TYR A 175 -0.25 -10.50 -18.94
CA TYR A 175 -1.39 -9.60 -19.13
C TYR A 175 -1.21 -8.27 -18.40
N ILE A 176 -0.58 -8.26 -17.21
CA ILE A 176 -0.29 -7.04 -16.47
C ILE A 176 0.91 -6.29 -17.06
N ASP A 177 0.71 -5.01 -17.40
CA ASP A 177 1.81 -4.12 -17.78
C ASP A 177 2.60 -3.68 -16.55
N LEU A 178 3.86 -4.13 -16.48
CA LEU A 178 4.80 -3.88 -15.38
C LEU A 178 5.85 -2.82 -15.74
N SER A 179 5.69 -2.12 -16.86
CA SER A 179 6.58 -1.04 -17.25
C SER A 179 6.44 0.16 -16.31
N ARG A 180 7.53 0.93 -16.15
CA ARG A 180 7.54 2.12 -15.27
C ARG A 180 6.73 3.29 -15.81
N ASP A 181 6.46 3.26 -17.11
CA ASP A 181 5.67 4.27 -17.83
C ASP A 181 4.34 3.66 -18.32
N GLY A 182 3.94 2.53 -17.73
CA GLY A 182 2.77 1.77 -18.12
C GLY A 182 1.48 2.31 -17.52
N ALA A 183 0.38 2.18 -18.25
CA ALA A 183 -0.94 2.68 -17.83
C ALA A 183 -1.40 2.08 -16.50
N THR A 184 -1.09 0.81 -16.23
CA THR A 184 -1.44 0.14 -14.96
C THR A 184 -0.80 0.84 -13.77
N LEU A 185 0.49 1.17 -13.88
CA LEU A 185 1.22 1.84 -12.80
C LEU A 185 0.76 3.29 -12.66
N GLU A 186 0.67 4.03 -13.76
CA GLU A 186 0.18 5.41 -13.76
C GLU A 186 -1.18 5.52 -13.07
N ARG A 187 -2.10 4.60 -13.42
CA ARG A 187 -3.43 4.57 -12.83
C ARG A 187 -3.42 4.25 -11.35
N LEU A 188 -2.60 3.28 -10.92
CA LEU A 188 -2.43 2.96 -9.50
C LEU A 188 -1.92 4.15 -8.70
N ILE A 189 -0.89 4.82 -9.21
CA ILE A 189 -0.28 5.98 -8.53
C ILE A 189 -1.27 7.13 -8.44
N SER A 190 -1.96 7.44 -9.55
CA SER A 190 -3.02 8.45 -9.56
C SER A 190 -4.09 8.13 -8.51
N PHE A 191 -4.52 6.86 -8.44
CA PHE A 191 -5.53 6.39 -7.50
C PHE A 191 -5.08 6.54 -6.03
N THR A 192 -3.88 6.08 -5.68
CA THR A 192 -3.39 6.14 -4.29
C THR A 192 -3.00 7.54 -3.86
N LYS A 193 -2.50 8.39 -4.78
CA LYS A 193 -2.25 9.81 -4.51
C LYS A 193 -3.55 10.56 -4.24
N ALA A 194 -4.60 10.33 -5.03
CA ALA A 194 -5.90 10.95 -4.80
C ALA A 194 -6.47 10.57 -3.43
N LEU A 195 -6.41 9.28 -3.05
CA LEU A 195 -6.81 8.83 -1.72
C LEU A 195 -5.95 9.48 -0.62
N SER A 196 -4.63 9.52 -0.78
CA SER A 196 -3.74 10.12 0.21
C SER A 196 -4.03 11.62 0.40
N SER A 197 -4.29 12.33 -0.70
CA SER A 197 -4.67 13.75 -0.68
C SER A 197 -6.00 13.97 0.05
N ASP A 198 -7.00 13.11 -0.17
CA ASP A 198 -8.26 13.15 0.58
C ASP A 198 -8.05 12.94 2.09
N HIS A 199 -7.01 12.19 2.46
CA HIS A 199 -6.56 12.00 3.84
C HIS A 199 -5.60 13.07 4.37
N GLY A 200 -5.37 14.14 3.60
CA GLY A 200 -4.57 15.29 4.01
C GLY A 200 -3.06 15.07 3.85
N HIS A 201 -2.63 14.04 3.13
CA HIS A 201 -1.24 13.91 2.72
C HIS A 201 -0.91 14.98 1.68
N ILE A 202 0.15 15.73 1.92
CA ILE A 202 0.70 16.73 1.00
C ILE A 202 2.06 16.20 0.57
N GLU A 203 2.25 15.99 -0.73
CA GLU A 203 3.57 15.70 -1.27
C GLU A 203 4.41 16.97 -1.17
N ASP A 204 5.57 16.89 -0.49
CA ASP A 204 6.54 17.98 -0.52
C ASP A 204 6.97 18.21 -1.99
N ALA A 205 6.72 19.43 -2.48
CA ALA A 205 7.00 19.87 -3.85
C ALA A 205 8.50 20.00 -4.15
#